data_AF-X1VLT7-F1
#
_entry.id   AF-X1VLT7-F1
#
_cell.length_a   1.000
_cell.length_b   1.000
_cell.length_c   1.000
_cell.angle_alpha   90.00
_cell.angle_beta   90.00
_cell.angle_gamma   90.00
#
_symmetry.space_group_name_H-M   'P 1'
#
loop_
_entity.id
_entity.type
_entity.pdbx_description
1 polymer ?
#
loop_
_entity_poly.entity_id
_entity_poly.type
_entity_poly.pdbx_seq_one_letter_code
_entity_poly.pdbx_strand_id
1 'polypeptide(L)'
;DLSYNWAVTNAISSQAWIKASDADVISENIVSAQFKIKGYLNVDYPDASTVWTVGETRPITWTAVGTPSGGEFDQVKITYTTGTNWADIGTFANVSGTQSTPWTVADASSDDCRIKIETDDWENISV
;
A
#
# COMPACT_ATOMS: atom_id res chain seq x y z
N ASP A 1 -2.83 -17.54 -28.36
CA ASP A 1 -2.02 -17.26 -27.16
C ASP A 1 -2.53 -18.04 -25.97
N LEU A 2 -1.61 -18.70 -25.26
CA LEU A 2 -1.85 -19.38 -24.00
C LEU A 2 -1.52 -18.37 -22.88
N SER A 3 -2.47 -18.11 -21.99
CA SER A 3 -2.28 -17.24 -20.83
C SER A 3 -2.59 -18.01 -19.55
N TYR A 4 -1.73 -17.86 -18.54
CA TYR A 4 -1.96 -18.40 -17.20
C TYR A 4 -2.18 -17.25 -16.21
N ASN A 5 -3.30 -17.29 -15.50
CA ASN A 5 -3.61 -16.32 -14.44
C ASN A 5 -2.85 -16.72 -13.17
N TRP A 6 -1.61 -16.24 -13.05
CA TRP A 6 -0.83 -16.43 -11.84
C TRP A 6 -1.30 -15.47 -10.74
N ALA A 7 -1.78 -16.02 -9.62
CA ALA A 7 -1.96 -15.25 -8.41
C ALA A 7 -0.58 -14.98 -7.79
N VAL A 8 -0.14 -13.71 -7.85
CA VAL A 8 1.10 -13.28 -7.22
C VAL A 8 1.02 -13.61 -5.72
N THR A 9 1.87 -14.52 -5.26
CA THR A 9 1.92 -14.90 -3.85
C THR A 9 2.51 -13.77 -3.02
N ASN A 10 2.22 -13.75 -1.72
CA ASN A 10 2.85 -12.84 -0.76
C ASN A 10 4.34 -13.22 -0.57
N ALA A 11 5.14 -12.92 -1.58
CA ALA A 11 6.57 -13.19 -1.65
C ALA A 11 7.27 -11.90 -2.05
N ILE A 12 7.23 -10.90 -1.16
CA ILE A 12 7.87 -9.60 -1.38
C ILE A 12 9.35 -9.82 -1.67
N SER A 13 9.79 -9.36 -2.83
CA SER A 13 11.15 -9.57 -3.31
C SER A 13 11.55 -8.50 -4.31
N SER A 14 12.76 -7.97 -4.17
CA SER A 14 13.40 -7.13 -5.17
C SER A 14 14.01 -7.94 -6.33
N GLN A 15 14.00 -9.27 -6.21
CA GLN A 15 14.61 -10.22 -7.12
C GLN A 15 13.66 -11.40 -7.33
N ALA A 16 12.69 -11.24 -8.24
CA ALA A 16 11.75 -12.29 -8.64
C ALA A 16 11.93 -12.62 -10.12
N TRP A 17 11.77 -13.90 -10.44
CA TRP A 17 11.77 -14.44 -11.81
C TRP A 17 10.68 -15.49 -11.94
N ILE A 18 10.07 -15.58 -13.12
CA ILE A 18 9.17 -16.66 -13.49
C ILE A 18 9.96 -17.60 -14.41
N LYS A 19 9.97 -18.89 -14.07
CA LYS A 19 10.51 -19.94 -14.93
C LYS A 19 9.35 -20.78 -15.46
N ALA A 20 9.23 -20.87 -16.78
CA ALA A 20 8.41 -21.86 -17.45
C ALA A 20 9.32 -22.99 -17.91
N SER A 21 8.95 -24.24 -17.62
CA SER A 21 9.67 -25.43 -18.10
C SER A 21 8.69 -26.45 -18.62
N ASP A 22 9.09 -27.17 -19.66
CA ASP A 22 8.37 -28.36 -20.09
C ASP A 22 8.44 -29.44 -18.99
N ALA A 23 7.32 -30.15 -18.77
CA ALA A 23 7.21 -31.15 -17.71
C ALA A 23 8.02 -32.42 -18.02
N ASP A 24 8.19 -32.75 -19.31
CA ASP A 24 8.87 -33.96 -19.77
C ASP A 24 10.35 -33.68 -20.13
N VAL A 25 10.68 -32.43 -20.45
CA VAL A 25 12.04 -32.00 -20.85
C VAL A 25 12.53 -30.82 -19.99
N ILE A 26 13.15 -31.15 -18.84
CA ILE A 26 13.63 -30.16 -17.85
C ILE A 26 14.66 -29.16 -18.45
N SER A 27 15.39 -29.55 -19.49
CA SER A 27 16.36 -28.68 -20.17
C SER A 27 15.71 -27.55 -20.99
N GLU A 28 14.45 -27.69 -21.36
CA GLU A 28 13.70 -26.65 -22.06
C GLU A 28 13.00 -25.77 -21.03
N ASN A 29 13.63 -24.64 -20.73
CA ASN A 29 13.03 -23.63 -19.88
C ASN A 29 13.28 -22.22 -20.41
N ILE A 30 12.31 -21.36 -20.16
CA ILE A 30 12.37 -19.93 -20.43
C ILE A 30 12.20 -19.22 -19.10
N VAL A 31 13.07 -18.25 -18.83
CA VAL A 31 13.02 -17.44 -17.62
C VAL A 31 12.65 -16.01 -18.01
N SER A 32 11.75 -15.40 -17.25
CA SER A 32 11.37 -14.00 -17.44
C SER A 32 12.55 -13.07 -17.14
N ALA A 33 12.43 -11.82 -17.57
CA ALA A 33 13.27 -10.76 -16.98
C ALA A 33 13.05 -10.69 -15.45
N GLN A 34 14.04 -10.16 -14.74
CA GLN A 34 13.90 -9.88 -13.32
C GLN A 34 12.80 -8.86 -13.09
N PHE A 35 11.91 -9.12 -12.13
CA PHE A 35 10.90 -8.18 -11.67
C PHE A 35 10.88 -8.11 -10.15
N LYS A 36 10.07 -7.20 -9.62
CA LYS A 36 9.91 -6.97 -8.17
C LYS A 36 8.48 -7.33 -7.77
N ILE A 37 8.33 -7.98 -6.63
CA ILE A 37 7.04 -8.15 -5.94
C ILE A 37 7.07 -7.19 -4.75
N LYS A 38 6.11 -6.26 -4.70
CA LYS A 38 6.00 -5.25 -3.64
C LYS A 38 4.67 -5.39 -2.90
N GLY A 39 4.69 -5.00 -1.63
CA GLY A 39 3.46 -4.75 -0.88
C GLY A 39 2.78 -3.46 -1.33
N TYR A 40 1.58 -3.23 -0.84
CA TYR A 40 0.83 -2.02 -1.07
C TYR A 40 0.05 -1.62 0.19
N LEU A 41 -0.26 -0.33 0.27
CA LEU A 41 -1.12 0.25 1.30
C LEU A 41 -2.45 0.62 0.65
N ASN A 42 -3.55 0.33 1.34
CA ASN A 42 -4.89 0.70 0.91
C ASN A 42 -5.57 1.55 1.98
N VAL A 43 -6.14 2.69 1.58
CA VAL A 43 -7.05 3.43 2.46
C VAL A 43 -8.42 2.76 2.38
N ASP A 44 -8.89 2.21 3.50
CA ASP A 44 -10.20 1.56 3.58
C ASP A 44 -11.30 2.58 3.94
N TYR A 45 -10.95 3.59 4.73
CA TYR A 45 -11.85 4.70 5.11
C TYR A 45 -11.03 5.92 5.53
N PRO A 46 -11.41 7.16 5.14
CA PRO A 46 -12.62 7.56 4.41
C PRO A 46 -12.60 7.17 2.93
N ASP A 47 -13.79 7.02 2.34
CA ASP A 47 -13.94 6.88 0.88
C ASP A 47 -14.08 8.25 0.19
N ALA A 48 -14.02 8.27 -1.14
CA ALA A 48 -14.11 9.51 -1.94
C ALA A 48 -15.46 10.25 -1.79
N SER A 49 -16.49 9.63 -1.20
CA SER A 49 -17.81 10.23 -0.97
C SER A 49 -18.04 10.67 0.48
N THR A 50 -17.06 10.43 1.35
CA THR A 50 -17.20 10.69 2.78
C THR A 50 -16.99 12.16 3.07
N VAL A 51 -18.01 12.80 3.66
CA VAL A 51 -17.93 14.18 4.17
C VAL A 51 -17.83 14.12 5.69
N TRP A 52 -16.82 14.79 6.24
CA TRP A 52 -16.65 14.91 7.68
C TRP A 52 -16.86 16.33 8.16
N THR A 53 -17.48 16.47 9.33
CA THR A 53 -17.61 17.76 10.01
C THR A 53 -16.32 18.06 10.74
N VAL A 54 -15.84 19.30 10.62
CA VAL A 54 -14.71 19.82 11.40
C VAL A 54 -14.89 19.53 12.89
N GLY A 55 -13.80 19.13 13.55
CA GLY A 55 -13.76 18.90 15.00
C GLY A 55 -14.32 17.55 15.44
N GLU A 56 -14.91 16.76 14.53
CA GLU A 56 -15.28 15.38 14.84
C GLU A 56 -14.04 14.48 14.89
N THR A 57 -14.03 13.55 15.84
CA THR A 57 -13.06 12.45 15.83
C THR A 57 -13.63 11.29 15.02
N ARG A 58 -12.98 10.97 13.91
CA ARG A 58 -13.36 9.88 12.99
C ARG A 58 -12.20 8.89 12.86
N PRO A 59 -12.48 7.59 12.69
CA PRO A 59 -11.42 6.63 12.42
C PRO A 59 -10.89 6.83 11.00
N ILE A 60 -9.60 6.66 10.81
CA ILE A 60 -8.97 6.40 9.51
C ILE A 60 -8.58 4.93 9.53
N THR A 61 -9.12 4.14 8.61
CA THR A 61 -8.80 2.71 8.48
C THR A 61 -8.04 2.46 7.21
N TRP A 62 -7.03 1.60 7.29
CA TRP A 62 -6.16 1.28 6.17
C TRP A 62 -5.56 -0.10 6.32
N THR A 63 -5.24 -0.73 5.21
CA THR A 63 -4.70 -2.08 5.17
C THR A 63 -3.33 -2.10 4.51
N ALA A 64 -2.38 -2.73 5.19
CA ALA A 64 -1.04 -3.00 4.71
C ALA A 64 -0.93 -4.46 4.22
N VAL A 65 -0.77 -4.63 2.91
CA VAL A 65 -0.69 -5.94 2.25
C VAL A 65 0.69 -6.14 1.67
N GLY A 66 1.22 -7.35 1.78
CA GLY A 66 2.55 -7.65 1.28
C GLY A 66 3.59 -7.32 2.33
N THR A 67 3.97 -8.32 3.11
CA THR A 67 4.88 -8.15 4.23
C THR A 67 6.32 -8.36 3.78
N PRO A 68 7.26 -7.49 4.17
CA PRO A 68 8.68 -7.73 3.95
C PRO A 68 9.13 -9.06 4.55
N SER A 69 10.34 -9.48 4.23
CA SER A 69 10.97 -10.69 4.79
C SER A 69 11.01 -10.74 6.33
N GLY A 70 10.70 -9.62 7.02
CA GLY A 70 10.55 -9.49 8.48
C GLY A 70 9.11 -9.41 9.01
N GLY A 71 8.09 -9.43 8.14
CA GLY A 71 6.67 -9.52 8.53
C GLY A 71 5.89 -8.20 8.61
N GLU A 72 6.54 -7.04 8.52
CA GLU A 72 5.93 -5.73 8.81
C GLU A 72 6.56 -4.61 7.97
N PHE A 73 5.81 -3.55 7.68
CA PHE A 73 6.34 -2.26 7.20
C PHE A 73 6.99 -1.53 8.39
N ASP A 74 8.28 -1.18 8.29
CA ASP A 74 9.03 -0.48 9.32
C ASP A 74 8.42 0.90 9.63
N GLN A 75 7.93 1.61 8.59
CA GLN A 75 7.31 2.91 8.75
C GLN A 75 6.20 3.21 7.73
N VAL A 76 5.05 3.61 8.24
CA VAL A 76 3.91 4.13 7.47
C VAL A 76 3.54 5.52 7.98
N LYS A 77 3.48 6.49 7.08
CA LYS A 77 3.09 7.88 7.36
C LYS A 77 1.72 8.18 6.77
N ILE A 78 0.88 8.82 7.56
CA ILE A 78 -0.44 9.31 7.13
C ILE A 78 -0.41 10.83 7.11
N THR A 79 -0.82 11.42 5.99
CA THR A 79 -0.92 12.86 5.79
C THR A 79 -2.31 13.23 5.25
N TYR A 80 -2.75 14.45 5.53
CA TYR A 80 -3.94 15.03 4.95
C TYR A 80 -3.63 16.37 4.28
N THR A 81 -4.44 16.77 3.31
CA THR A 81 -4.38 18.11 2.71
C THR A 81 -5.77 18.65 2.50
N THR A 82 -5.88 19.98 2.47
CA THR A 82 -7.08 20.72 2.03
C THR A 82 -6.88 21.37 0.65
N GLY A 83 -5.90 20.90 -0.12
CA GLY A 83 -5.63 21.33 -1.50
C GLY A 83 -4.34 22.14 -1.67
N THR A 84 -3.69 22.59 -0.59
CA THR A 84 -2.47 23.41 -0.65
C THR A 84 -1.25 22.71 -0.08
N ASN A 85 -1.30 22.36 1.20
CA ASN A 85 -0.18 21.72 1.91
C ASN A 85 -0.61 20.37 2.48
N TRP A 86 0.31 19.42 2.50
CA TRP A 86 0.16 18.17 3.24
C TRP A 86 0.60 18.38 4.68
N ALA A 87 -0.23 17.94 5.62
CA ALA A 87 0.01 17.98 7.05
C ALA A 87 -0.02 16.56 7.63
N ASP A 88 0.81 16.32 8.64
CA ASP A 88 0.97 15.00 9.21
C ASP A 88 -0.19 14.67 10.15
N ILE A 89 -0.79 13.48 9.96
CA ILE A 89 -1.74 12.88 10.90
C ILE A 89 -0.97 12.04 11.92
N GLY A 90 -0.02 11.24 11.44
CA GLY A 90 0.80 10.39 12.29
C GLY A 90 1.74 9.46 11.51
N THR A 91 2.66 8.86 12.25
CA THR A 91 3.61 7.87 11.75
C THR A 91 3.50 6.61 12.60
N PHE A 92 3.40 5.46 11.95
CA PHE A 92 3.18 4.16 12.54
C PHE A 92 4.33 3.24 12.15
N ALA A 93 4.92 2.56 13.12
CA ALA A 93 6.00 1.62 12.87
C ALA A 93 5.50 0.17 12.98
N ASN A 94 6.23 -0.76 12.34
CA ASN A 94 5.99 -2.21 12.46
C ASN A 94 4.55 -2.59 12.11
N VAL A 95 4.11 -2.18 10.92
CA VAL A 95 2.70 -2.25 10.53
C VAL A 95 2.45 -3.41 9.58
N SER A 96 1.44 -4.22 9.86
CA SER A 96 0.93 -5.25 8.96
C SER A 96 -0.59 -5.39 9.10
N GLY A 97 -1.27 -5.83 8.03
CA GLY A 97 -2.72 -6.06 8.07
C GLY A 97 -3.54 -4.78 8.17
N THR A 98 -4.76 -4.91 8.70
CA THR A 98 -5.71 -3.79 8.83
C THR A 98 -5.48 -3.01 10.12
N GLN A 99 -5.38 -1.69 9.97
CA GLN A 99 -5.10 -0.74 11.03
C GLN A 99 -6.22 0.31 11.12
N SER A 100 -6.33 0.92 12.30
CA SER A 100 -7.27 2.01 12.55
C SER A 100 -6.65 3.01 13.51
N THR A 101 -6.75 4.30 13.18
CA THR A 101 -6.29 5.39 14.05
C THR A 101 -7.39 6.46 14.16
N PRO A 102 -7.71 6.95 15.37
CA PRO A 102 -8.64 8.07 15.51
C PRO A 102 -7.95 9.36 15.05
N TRP A 103 -8.65 10.13 14.21
CA TRP A 103 -8.21 11.45 13.78
C TRP A 103 -9.29 12.49 14.03
N THR A 104 -8.91 13.60 14.66
CA THR A 104 -9.78 14.76 14.81
C THR A 104 -9.65 15.62 13.57
N VAL A 105 -10.75 15.76 12.83
CA VAL A 105 -10.79 16.49 11.57
C VAL A 105 -10.42 17.94 11.83
N ALA A 106 -9.34 18.38 11.18
CA ALA A 106 -8.82 19.73 11.34
C ALA A 106 -9.85 20.78 10.93
N ASP A 107 -9.80 21.96 11.57
CA ASP A 107 -10.62 23.11 11.20
C ASP A 107 -10.11 23.78 9.92
N ALA A 108 -10.33 23.09 8.82
CA ALA A 108 -10.03 23.54 7.48
C ALA A 108 -11.08 22.97 6.54
N SER A 109 -12.04 23.80 6.14
CA SER A 109 -13.06 23.44 5.16
C SER A 109 -12.52 23.64 3.75
N SER A 110 -12.49 22.57 2.96
CA SER A 110 -12.14 22.59 1.54
C SER A 110 -12.80 21.43 0.82
N ASP A 111 -13.13 21.62 -0.46
CA ASP A 111 -13.63 20.55 -1.32
C ASP A 111 -12.48 19.67 -1.86
N ASP A 112 -11.23 20.11 -1.71
CA ASP A 112 -10.01 19.39 -2.14
C ASP A 112 -9.35 18.60 -1.00
N CYS A 113 -10.15 18.16 -0.02
CA CYS A 113 -9.65 17.36 1.09
C CYS A 113 -9.18 15.98 0.61
N ARG A 114 -7.94 15.59 0.92
CA ARG A 114 -7.39 14.27 0.61
C ARG A 114 -6.60 13.70 1.77
N ILE A 115 -6.63 12.38 1.90
CA ILE A 115 -5.77 11.63 2.81
C ILE A 115 -4.84 10.76 1.98
N LYS A 116 -3.56 10.76 2.36
CA LYS A 116 -2.51 9.97 1.74
C LYS A 116 -1.82 9.13 2.79
N ILE A 117 -1.54 7.89 2.44
CA ILE A 117 -0.76 6.96 3.26
C ILE A 117 0.45 6.55 2.42
N GLU A 118 1.64 6.67 3.00
CA GLU A 118 2.91 6.39 2.33
C GLU A 118 3.85 5.58 3.24
N THR A 119 4.80 4.87 2.64
CA THR A 119 5.83 4.10 3.34
C THR A 119 7.13 4.26 2.59
N ASP A 120 8.21 4.51 3.32
CA ASP A 120 9.56 4.64 2.75
C ASP A 120 10.27 3.29 2.62
N ASP A 121 9.68 2.22 3.12
CA ASP A 121 10.37 0.93 3.27
C ASP A 121 10.69 0.29 1.92
N TRP A 122 9.95 0.65 0.86
CA TRP A 122 10.29 0.34 -0.53
C TRP A 122 9.92 1.49 -1.45
N GLU A 123 10.92 2.01 -2.18
CA GLU A 123 10.82 3.06 -3.20
C GLU A 123 9.38 3.46 -3.55
N ASN A 124 8.94 4.51 -2.86
CA ASN A 124 7.65 5.18 -2.96
C ASN A 124 7.10 5.13 -4.39
N ILE A 125 5.94 4.50 -4.58
CA ILE A 125 5.02 4.93 -5.63
C ILE A 125 3.93 5.72 -4.92
N SER A 126 4.01 7.03 -5.10
CA SER A 126 2.86 7.90 -4.93
C SER A 126 1.87 7.55 -6.04
N VAL A 127 0.67 7.08 -5.68
CA VAL A 127 -0.50 7.13 -6.57
C VAL A 127 -1.31 8.35 -6.19
#